data_AF-G8U0H1-F1
#
_entry.id   AF-G8U0H1-F1
#
_cell.length_a   1.000
_cell.length_b   1.000
_cell.length_c   1.000
_cell.angle_alpha   90.00
_cell.angle_beta   90.00
_cell.angle_gamma   90.00
#
_symmetry.space_group_name_H-M   'P 1'
#
loop_
_entity.id
_entity.type
_entity.pdbx_description
1 polymer ?
#
loop_
_entity_poly.entity_id
_entity_poly.type
_entity_poly.pdbx_seq_one_letter_code
_entity_poly.pdbx_strand_id
1 'polypeptide(L)'
;MIRASSPEQTASAILKSLGCGQPIPVPLGDLCTKLGIDVLQARFKDDNISGMIRRMDDGHAIIYVNRNQSPARQRFTTAHELGHFLLHLRSTDKEGLIERGDIQE
;
A
#
# COMPACT_ATOMS: atom_id res chain seq x y z
N MET A 1 13.77 -19.42 6.78
CA MET A 1 13.47 -18.53 7.92
C MET A 1 14.03 -17.14 7.58
N ILE A 2 13.23 -16.27 6.97
CA ILE A 2 13.69 -14.90 6.61
C ILE A 2 13.63 -14.08 7.90
N ARG A 3 14.78 -13.88 8.55
CA ARG A 3 14.96 -12.80 9.53
C ARG A 3 14.80 -11.50 8.75
N ALA A 4 13.98 -10.58 9.26
CA ALA A 4 13.81 -9.25 8.67
C ALA A 4 15.12 -8.47 8.84
N SER A 5 16.06 -8.72 7.94
CA SER A 5 17.19 -7.86 7.68
C SER A 5 16.66 -6.72 6.81
N SER A 6 16.88 -5.49 7.25
CA SER A 6 16.50 -4.15 6.74
C SER A 6 15.31 -3.96 5.75
N PRO A 7 14.57 -2.83 5.83
CA PRO A 7 13.49 -2.51 4.89
C PRO A 7 13.89 -2.65 3.41
N GLU A 8 15.14 -2.32 3.07
CA GLU A 8 15.70 -2.40 1.72
C GLU A 8 15.85 -3.85 1.25
N GLN A 9 16.29 -4.76 2.12
CA GLN A 9 16.41 -6.17 1.76
C GLN A 9 15.04 -6.83 1.62
N THR A 10 14.08 -6.44 2.47
CA THR A 10 12.69 -6.90 2.32
C THR A 10 12.09 -6.42 1.01
N ALA A 11 12.25 -5.14 0.67
CA ALA A 11 11.81 -4.59 -0.61
C ALA A 11 12.50 -5.30 -1.80
N SER A 12 13.82 -5.52 -1.73
CA SER A 12 14.57 -6.22 -2.77
C SER A 12 14.10 -7.68 -2.95
N ALA A 13 13.84 -8.38 -1.85
CA ALA A 13 13.31 -9.74 -1.87
C ALA A 13 11.91 -9.81 -2.49
N ILE A 14 11.02 -8.87 -2.13
CA ILE A 14 9.67 -8.76 -2.68
C ILE A 14 9.73 -8.52 -4.19
N LEU A 15 10.52 -7.54 -4.64
CA LEU A 15 10.68 -7.24 -6.06
C LEU A 15 11.20 -8.44 -6.87
N LYS A 16 12.21 -9.14 -6.34
CA LYS A 16 12.71 -10.39 -6.95
C LYS A 16 11.65 -11.47 -7.00
N SER A 17 10.92 -11.69 -5.92
CA SER A 17 9.88 -12.74 -5.84
C SER A 17 8.71 -12.50 -6.80
N LEU A 18 8.40 -11.24 -7.10
CA LEU A 18 7.31 -10.86 -8.00
C LEU A 18 7.75 -10.79 -9.48
N GLY A 19 9.01 -11.15 -9.76
CA GLY A 19 9.60 -11.14 -11.10
C GLY A 19 9.81 -9.73 -11.66
N CYS A 20 9.73 -8.70 -10.81
CA CYS A 20 9.92 -7.31 -11.18
C CYS A 20 11.42 -7.02 -11.11
N GLY A 21 12.12 -7.06 -12.24
CA GLY A 21 13.55 -6.75 -12.31
C GLY A 21 13.81 -5.29 -11.99
N GLN A 22 13.98 -4.95 -10.70
CA GLN A 22 14.18 -3.62 -10.08
C GLN A 22 14.01 -2.40 -11.02
N PRO A 23 12.85 -2.21 -11.69
CA PRO A 23 12.73 -1.16 -12.68
C PRO A 23 12.44 0.14 -11.94
N ILE A 24 13.07 1.23 -12.38
CA ILE A 24 12.81 2.58 -11.85
C ILE A 24 12.11 3.35 -12.97
N PRO A 25 10.88 3.84 -12.76
CA PRO A 25 10.10 3.72 -11.52
C PRO A 25 9.48 2.32 -11.32
N VAL A 26 9.38 1.86 -10.07
CA VAL A 26 8.72 0.59 -9.73
C VAL A 26 7.25 0.65 -10.16
N PRO A 27 6.73 -0.38 -10.89
CA PRO A 27 5.34 -0.42 -11.34
C PRO A 27 4.42 -0.84 -10.18
N LEU A 28 4.15 0.10 -9.26
CA LEU A 28 3.36 -0.15 -8.05
C LEU A 28 1.94 -0.67 -8.35
N GLY A 29 1.31 -0.19 -9.42
CA GLY A 29 -0.02 -0.66 -9.84
C GLY A 29 -0.03 -2.16 -10.13
N ASP A 30 0.82 -2.60 -11.07
CA ASP A 30 0.95 -4.02 -11.42
C ASP A 30 1.35 -4.88 -10.22
N LEU A 31 2.20 -4.35 -9.34
CA LEU A 31 2.63 -5.01 -8.11
C LEU A 31 1.44 -5.26 -7.17
N CYS A 32 0.62 -4.22 -6.94
CA CYS A 32 -0.57 -4.31 -6.10
C CYS A 32 -1.58 -5.28 -6.71
N THR A 33 -1.86 -5.18 -8.02
CA THR A 33 -2.78 -6.08 -8.71
C THR A 33 -2.36 -7.55 -8.61
N LYS A 34 -1.07 -7.86 -8.78
CA LYS A 34 -0.54 -9.22 -8.60
C LYS A 34 -0.71 -9.76 -7.17
N LEU A 35 -0.80 -8.87 -6.19
CA LEU A 35 -1.00 -9.20 -4.77
C LEU A 35 -2.48 -9.21 -4.38
N GLY A 36 -3.41 -9.02 -5.31
CA GLY A 36 -4.85 -8.92 -5.03
C GLY A 36 -5.24 -7.61 -4.33
N ILE A 37 -4.45 -6.55 -4.54
CA ILE A 37 -4.64 -5.24 -3.94
C ILE A 37 -5.01 -4.23 -5.03
N ASP A 38 -6.17 -3.60 -4.89
CA ASP A 38 -6.57 -2.49 -5.75
C ASP A 38 -6.06 -1.17 -5.20
N VAL A 39 -5.71 -0.24 -6.09
CA VAL A 39 -5.29 1.13 -5.71
C VAL A 39 -6.29 2.11 -6.29
N LEU A 40 -7.04 2.79 -5.42
CA LEU A 40 -8.07 3.74 -5.78
C LEU A 40 -7.72 5.15 -5.29
N GLN A 41 -8.04 6.15 -6.09
CA GLN A 41 -7.96 7.55 -5.65
C GLN A 41 -9.27 7.93 -4.95
N ALA A 42 -9.17 8.54 -3.77
CA ALA A 42 -10.32 8.98 -3.00
C ALA A 42 -10.17 10.42 -2.49
N ARG A 43 -11.30 11.07 -2.21
CA ARG A 43 -11.33 12.28 -1.37
C ARG A 43 -11.51 11.84 0.08
N PHE A 44 -10.67 12.37 0.94
CA PHE A 44 -10.75 12.15 2.38
C PHE A 44 -11.41 13.37 3.01
N LYS A 45 -12.13 13.16 4.12
CA LYS A 45 -12.72 14.27 4.88
C LYS A 45 -11.65 15.09 5.61
N ASP A 46 -10.56 14.44 6.01
CA ASP A 46 -9.41 15.08 6.63
C ASP A 46 -8.25 15.13 5.62
N ASP A 47 -7.80 16.35 5.32
CA ASP A 47 -6.69 16.60 4.40
C ASP A 47 -5.32 16.11 4.94
N ASN A 48 -5.23 15.80 6.24
CA ASN A 48 -4.05 15.18 6.82
C ASN A 48 -3.91 13.70 6.43
N ILE A 49 -4.99 13.07 5.95
CA ILE A 49 -4.96 11.69 5.50
C ILE A 49 -4.40 11.65 4.07
N SER A 50 -3.23 11.01 3.94
CA SER A 50 -2.58 10.82 2.64
C SER A 50 -3.05 9.57 1.92
N GLY A 51 -3.43 8.53 2.68
CA GLY A 51 -3.97 7.27 2.17
C GLY A 51 -4.35 6.32 3.30
N MET A 52 -4.88 5.16 2.92
CA MET A 52 -5.24 4.08 3.82
C MET A 52 -5.24 2.75 3.09
N ILE A 53 -5.24 1.66 3.84
CA ILE A 53 -5.49 0.32 3.32
C ILE A 53 -6.62 -0.36 4.06
N ARG A 54 -7.52 -0.98 3.29
CA ARG A 54 -8.66 -1.74 3.81
C ARG A 54 -8.62 -3.16 3.29
N ARG A 55 -8.71 -4.13 4.20
CA ARG A 55 -8.99 -5.53 3.84
C ARG A 55 -10.49 -5.73 3.64
N MET A 56 -10.83 -6.46 2.60
CA MET A 56 -12.19 -6.86 2.28
C MET A 56 -12.45 -8.29 2.79
N ASP A 57 -13.72 -8.61 3.01
CA ASP A 57 -14.13 -9.91 3.56
C ASP A 57 -13.88 -11.08 2.59
N ASP A 58 -13.77 -10.78 1.30
CA ASP A 58 -13.47 -11.72 0.22
C ASP A 58 -11.97 -12.01 0.04
N GLY A 59 -11.11 -11.43 0.90
CA GLY A 59 -9.67 -11.60 0.87
C GLY A 59 -8.92 -10.62 -0.03
N HIS A 60 -9.63 -9.74 -0.75
CA HIS A 60 -9.02 -8.61 -1.45
C HIS A 60 -8.60 -7.50 -0.48
N ALA A 61 -7.74 -6.59 -0.93
CA ALA A 61 -7.47 -5.35 -0.22
C ALA A 61 -7.56 -4.15 -1.16
N ILE A 62 -7.91 -2.99 -0.62
CA ILE A 62 -7.95 -1.74 -1.37
C ILE A 62 -7.10 -0.72 -0.64
N ILE A 63 -6.10 -0.18 -1.35
CA ILE A 63 -5.36 1.00 -0.95
C ILE A 63 -6.09 2.22 -1.52
N TYR A 64 -6.50 3.13 -0.65
CA TYR A 64 -7.01 4.43 -1.05
C TYR A 64 -5.89 5.47 -0.93
N VAL A 65 -5.71 6.30 -1.95
CA VAL A 65 -4.76 7.42 -1.93
C VAL A 65 -5.48 8.75 -2.11
N ASN A 66 -5.03 9.78 -1.42
CA ASN A 66 -5.66 11.09 -1.47
C ASN A 66 -5.45 11.73 -2.85
N ARG A 67 -6.56 11.88 -3.58
CA ARG A 67 -6.54 12.40 -4.96
C ARG A 67 -6.07 13.84 -5.07
N ASN A 68 -6.11 14.61 -3.99
CA ASN A 68 -5.68 16.01 -3.95
C ASN A 68 -4.14 16.13 -3.81
N GLN A 69 -3.45 15.03 -3.49
CA GLN A 69 -1.99 15.03 -3.37
C GLN A 69 -1.30 14.85 -4.73
N SER A 70 -0.05 15.31 -4.84
CA SER A 70 0.72 15.19 -6.09
C SER A 70 0.95 13.71 -6.48
N PRO A 71 1.12 13.39 -7.78
CA PRO A 71 1.37 12.01 -8.22
C PRO A 71 2.59 11.35 -7.55
N ALA A 72 3.62 12.13 -7.24
CA ALA A 72 4.78 11.65 -6.50
C ALA A 72 4.42 11.24 -5.06
N ARG A 73 3.57 12.03 -4.39
CA ARG A 73 3.11 11.72 -3.03
C ARG A 73 2.13 10.54 -3.02
N GLN A 74 1.22 10.46 -3.99
CA GLN A 74 0.34 9.30 -4.16
C GLN A 74 1.14 8.00 -4.37
N ARG A 75 2.21 8.03 -5.18
CA ARG A 75 3.12 6.89 -5.35
C ARG A 75 3.83 6.52 -4.05
N PHE A 76 4.32 7.50 -3.30
CA PHE A 76 4.95 7.26 -2.00
C PHE A 76 3.96 6.63 -1.02
N THR A 77 2.77 7.19 -0.90
CA THR A 77 1.72 6.67 -0.02
C THR A 77 1.32 5.24 -0.42
N THR A 78 1.12 4.97 -1.71
CA THR A 78 0.82 3.61 -2.18
C THR A 78 1.90 2.61 -1.74
N ALA A 79 3.18 2.97 -1.90
CA ALA A 79 4.29 2.11 -1.48
C ALA A 79 4.36 1.95 0.04
N HIS A 80 4.05 3.00 0.80
CA HIS A 80 3.98 2.99 2.25
C HIS A 80 2.89 2.04 2.75
N GLU A 81 1.66 2.19 2.28
CA GLU A 81 0.52 1.32 2.63
C GLU A 81 0.78 -0.14 2.20
N LEU A 82 1.38 -0.35 1.03
CA LEU A 82 1.79 -1.68 0.58
C LEU A 82 2.83 -2.29 1.52
N GLY A 83 3.80 -1.51 1.98
CA GLY A 83 4.75 -1.92 3.00
C GLY A 83 4.04 -2.34 4.29
N HIS A 84 3.05 -1.54 4.74
CA HIS A 84 2.22 -1.90 5.88
C HIS A 84 1.51 -3.24 5.65
N PHE A 85 0.87 -3.45 4.50
CA PHE A 85 0.18 -4.71 4.19
C PHE A 85 1.11 -5.93 4.26
N LEU A 86 2.29 -5.83 3.66
CA LEU A 86 3.24 -6.93 3.53
C LEU A 86 3.96 -7.24 4.85
N LEU A 87 4.26 -6.21 5.65
CA LEU A 87 4.97 -6.36 6.92
C LEU A 87 4.03 -6.66 8.09
N HIS A 88 2.83 -6.07 8.13
CA HIS A 88 1.84 -6.25 9.20
C HIS A 88 0.93 -7.48 9.01
N LEU A 89 1.21 -8.34 8.02
CA LEU A 89 0.77 -9.74 8.05
C LEU A 89 1.32 -10.52 9.27
N ARG A 90 2.22 -9.93 10.08
CA ARG A 90 2.82 -10.57 11.26
C ARG A 90 2.51 -9.91 12.61
N SER A 91 2.07 -8.65 12.65
CA SER A 91 1.86 -7.93 13.91
C SER A 91 0.76 -6.88 13.76
N THR A 92 -0.11 -6.83 14.78
CA THR A 92 -1.32 -6.04 14.93
C THR A 92 -1.05 -4.52 15.03
N ASP A 93 -0.68 -3.86 13.94
CA ASP A 93 -0.55 -2.41 13.93
C ASP A 93 -1.76 -1.75 13.28
N LYS A 94 -2.36 -0.79 13.99
CA LYS A 94 -3.63 -0.14 13.64
C LYS A 94 -3.44 1.09 12.75
N GLU A 95 -2.20 1.43 12.40
CA GLU A 95 -1.88 2.55 11.53
C GLU A 95 -2.47 2.32 10.13
N GLY A 96 -3.36 3.22 9.69
CA GLY A 96 -4.00 3.17 8.37
C GLY A 96 -5.41 2.56 8.33
N LEU A 97 -5.96 2.08 9.45
CA LEU A 97 -7.36 1.62 9.53
C LEU A 97 -8.29 2.78 9.91
N ILE A 98 -8.98 3.32 8.91
CA ILE A 98 -10.00 4.36 9.09
C ILE A 98 -11.38 3.79 8.77
N GLU A 99 -12.41 4.31 9.44
CA GLU A 99 -13.77 3.76 9.38
C GLU A 99 -14.46 4.16 8.07
N ARG A 100 -15.56 3.48 7.72
CA ARG A 100 -16.35 3.76 6.50
C ARG A 100 -16.76 5.25 6.36
N GLY A 101 -16.70 6.03 7.43
CA GLY A 101 -17.04 7.45 7.44
C GLY A 101 -15.96 8.40 6.92
N ASP A 102 -14.72 7.97 6.66
CA ASP A 102 -13.59 8.89 6.44
C ASP A 102 -13.35 9.27 4.97
N ILE A 103 -13.97 8.54 4.04
CA ILE A 103 -13.97 8.80 2.61
C ILE A 103 -15.23 9.55 2.19
N GLN A 104 -15.05 10.58 1.36
CA GLN A 104 -16.12 11.28 0.65
C GLN A 104 -16.32 10.60 -0.71
N GLU A 105 -17.53 10.10 -0.96
CA GLU A 105 -17.98 9.59 -2.27
C GLU A 105 -17.94 10.70 -3.34
#